data_AF-A0A7Y6QT03-F1
#
_entry.id   AF-A0A7Y6QT03-F1
#
_cell.length_a   1.000
_cell.length_b   1.000
_cell.length_c   1.000
_cell.angle_alpha   90.00
_cell.angle_beta   90.00
_cell.angle_gamma   90.00
#
_symmetry.space_group_name_H-M   'P 1'
#
loop_
_entity.id
_entity.type
_entity.pdbx_description
1 polymer ?
#
loop_
_entity_poly.entity_id
_entity_poly.type
_entity_poly.pdbx_seq_one_letter_code
_entity_poly.pdbx_strand_id
1 'polypeptide(L)'
;MPAEEEDAAITAAALADPDNPPLTGPQLARFKPARRGRGRPAQAITKVPVSLRLDFVLLESFKATGDGWQTRMNEVLREWAVKHKVMLRHYHATVQKTENEQLTVYECMVLAQDDGAAKEKVKRHLRAEGRDNDARGQVYTVDMGSGMVDGLPLVC
;
A
#
# COMPACT_ATOMS: atom_id res chain seq x y z
N MET A 1 -13.17 41.90 -8.65
CA MET A 1 -12.45 42.13 -9.91
C MET A 1 -11.86 43.52 -9.83
N PRO A 2 -10.66 43.77 -10.38
CA PRO A 2 -10.06 45.11 -10.37
C PRO A 2 -11.01 46.14 -10.98
N ALA A 3 -10.84 47.41 -10.63
CA ALA A 3 -11.57 48.49 -11.29
C ALA A 3 -11.02 48.70 -12.71
N GLU A 4 -11.84 49.20 -13.64
CA GLU A 4 -11.43 49.40 -15.05
C GLU A 4 -10.19 50.29 -15.19
N GLU A 5 -10.04 51.27 -14.30
CA GLU A 5 -8.86 52.15 -14.22
C GLU A 5 -7.58 51.40 -13.83
N GLU A 6 -7.69 50.44 -12.91
CA GLU A 6 -6.56 49.60 -12.48
C GLU A 6 -6.18 48.61 -13.58
N ASP A 7 -7.17 48.01 -14.26
CA ASP A 7 -6.94 47.11 -15.40
C ASP A 7 -6.24 47.83 -16.57
N ALA A 8 -6.60 49.08 -16.84
CA ALA A 8 -5.95 49.91 -17.86
C ALA A 8 -4.49 50.22 -17.49
N ALA A 9 -4.23 50.56 -16.22
CA ALA A 9 -2.89 50.82 -15.73
C ALA A 9 -1.98 49.57 -15.81
N ILE A 10 -2.52 48.40 -15.44
CA ILE A 10 -1.82 47.12 -15.53
C ILE A 10 -1.50 46.77 -16.99
N THR A 11 -2.47 46.98 -17.89
CA THR A 11 -2.28 46.70 -19.33
C THR A 11 -1.24 47.63 -19.95
N ALA A 12 -1.25 48.91 -19.60
CA ALA A 12 -0.27 49.88 -20.09
C ALA A 12 1.15 49.55 -19.61
N ALA A 13 1.31 49.15 -18.34
CA ALA A 13 2.59 48.73 -17.79
C ALA A 13 3.14 47.47 -18.50
N ALA A 14 2.29 46.49 -18.78
CA ALA A 14 2.68 45.28 -19.51
C ALA A 14 3.07 45.56 -20.97
N LEU A 15 2.42 46.51 -21.63
CA LEU A 15 2.77 46.90 -23.01
C LEU A 15 4.07 47.71 -23.11
N ALA A 16 4.44 48.42 -22.04
CA ALA A 16 5.68 49.19 -21.98
C ALA A 16 6.92 48.32 -21.69
N ASP A 17 6.74 47.08 -21.21
CA ASP A 17 7.81 46.14 -20.92
C ASP A 17 8.15 45.27 -22.17
N PRO A 18 9.30 45.50 -22.82
CA PRO A 18 9.69 44.75 -24.02
C PRO A 18 10.05 43.29 -23.75
N ASP A 19 10.41 42.92 -22.51
CA ASP A 19 10.78 41.56 -22.13
C ASP A 19 9.55 40.72 -21.71
N ASN A 20 8.43 41.36 -21.39
CA ASN A 20 7.21 40.70 -20.95
C ASN A 20 5.92 41.30 -21.55
N PRO A 21 5.80 41.37 -22.89
CA PRO A 21 4.59 41.87 -23.54
C PRO A 21 3.41 40.92 -23.30
N PRO A 22 2.17 41.45 -23.25
CA PRO A 22 0.98 40.61 -23.13
C PRO A 22 0.86 39.66 -24.32
N LEU A 23 0.50 38.41 -24.03
CA LEU A 23 0.34 37.39 -25.07
C LEU A 23 -0.83 37.72 -25.99
N THR A 24 -0.58 37.64 -27.29
CA THR A 24 -1.64 37.80 -28.30
C THR A 24 -2.57 36.58 -28.33
N GLY A 25 -3.81 36.76 -28.78
CA GLY A 25 -4.78 35.67 -28.95
C GLY A 25 -4.24 34.46 -29.74
N PRO A 26 -3.54 34.66 -30.87
CA PRO A 26 -2.91 33.56 -31.61
C PRO A 26 -1.75 32.88 -30.85
N GLN A 27 -1.02 33.61 -30.00
CA GLN A 27 0.01 33.01 -29.15
C GLN A 27 -0.62 32.17 -28.06
N LEU A 28 -1.65 32.68 -27.38
CA LEU A 28 -2.43 31.91 -26.38
C LEU A 28 -3.03 30.65 -26.98
N ALA A 29 -3.59 30.72 -28.20
CA ALA A 29 -4.17 29.57 -28.88
C ALA A 29 -3.16 28.45 -29.23
N ARG A 30 -1.85 28.75 -29.21
CA ARG A 30 -0.78 27.75 -29.41
C ARG A 30 -0.42 26.99 -28.14
N PHE A 31 -0.87 27.46 -26.97
CA PHE A 31 -0.59 26.79 -25.71
C PHE A 31 -1.41 25.50 -25.67
N LYS A 32 -0.70 24.37 -25.64
CA LYS A 32 -1.33 23.08 -25.37
C LYS A 32 -1.48 22.98 -23.84
N PRO A 33 -2.63 22.48 -23.33
CA PRO A 33 -2.71 22.10 -21.93
C PRO A 33 -1.51 21.21 -21.63
N ALA A 34 -0.79 21.49 -20.56
CA ALA A 34 0.20 20.54 -20.06
C ALA A 34 -0.57 19.25 -19.82
N ARG A 35 -0.45 18.28 -20.75
CA ARG A 35 -0.84 16.91 -20.48
C ARG A 35 0.05 16.56 -19.30
N ARG A 36 -0.51 16.59 -18.09
CA ARG A 36 0.19 16.21 -16.86
C ARG A 36 0.96 14.96 -17.23
N GLY A 37 2.28 15.10 -17.38
CA GLY A 37 3.14 13.93 -17.49
C GLY A 37 2.74 13.11 -16.28
N ARG A 38 2.25 11.89 -16.51
CA ARG A 38 2.01 10.94 -15.43
C ARG A 38 3.22 11.09 -14.53
N GLY A 39 3.00 11.50 -13.28
CA GLY A 39 4.06 11.51 -12.29
C GLY A 39 4.69 10.12 -12.20
N ARG A 40 5.71 9.98 -11.35
CA ARG A 40 6.37 8.71 -11.04
C ARG A 40 5.38 7.54 -11.15
N PRO A 41 5.67 6.49 -11.95
CA PRO A 41 4.74 5.39 -12.15
C PRO A 41 4.24 4.88 -10.80
N ALA A 42 2.92 4.74 -10.67
CA ALA A 42 2.30 4.27 -9.44
C ALA A 42 2.95 2.95 -9.04
N GLN A 43 3.59 2.93 -7.88
CA GLN A 43 4.14 1.69 -7.35
C GLN A 43 2.98 0.75 -7.05
N ALA A 44 3.06 -0.49 -7.56
CA ALA A 44 2.05 -1.52 -7.35
C ALA A 44 1.76 -1.75 -5.85
N ILE A 45 2.76 -1.52 -5.00
CA ILE A 45 2.63 -1.54 -3.54
C ILE A 45 3.21 -0.24 -2.99
N THR A 46 2.34 0.59 -2.43
CA THR A 46 2.74 1.82 -1.77
C THR A 46 2.71 1.60 -0.26
N LYS A 47 3.69 2.17 0.45
CA LYS A 47 3.67 2.22 1.92
C LYS A 47 2.35 2.84 2.37
N VAL A 48 1.64 2.19 3.29
CA VAL A 48 0.38 2.72 3.81
C VAL A 48 0.71 3.85 4.79
N PRO A 49 0.27 5.11 4.54
CA PRO A 49 0.48 6.18 5.50
C PRO A 49 -0.38 5.91 6.75
N VAL A 50 0.26 5.85 7.90
CA VAL A 50 -0.39 5.64 9.20
C VAL A 50 -0.10 6.82 10.12
N SER A 51 -1.13 7.27 10.85
CA SER A 51 -0.94 8.27 11.92
C SER A 51 -0.63 7.53 13.22
N LEU A 52 0.62 7.62 13.67
CA LEU A 52 1.13 6.96 14.89
C LEU A 52 1.75 8.02 15.81
N ARG A 53 1.44 7.93 17.11
CA ARG A 53 2.11 8.74 18.13
C ARG A 53 3.40 8.04 18.56
N LEU A 54 4.51 8.75 18.47
CA LEU A 54 5.83 8.29 18.89
C LEU A 54 6.34 9.18 20.02
N ASP A 55 7.22 8.61 20.85
CA ASP A 55 7.96 9.39 21.85
C ASP A 55 8.78 10.50 21.16
N PHE A 56 8.80 11.69 21.77
CA PHE A 56 9.47 12.85 21.20
C PHE A 56 10.98 12.63 21.05
N VAL A 57 11.65 12.11 22.09
CA VAL A 57 13.10 11.90 22.09
C VAL A 57 13.49 10.85 21.06
N LEU A 58 12.68 9.80 20.93
CA LEU A 58 12.87 8.77 19.89
C LEU A 58 12.77 9.38 18.49
N LEU A 59 11.71 10.15 18.22
CA LEU A 59 11.48 10.76 16.91
C LEU A 59 12.61 11.72 16.53
N GLU A 60 13.04 12.59 17.45
CA GLU A 60 14.13 13.52 17.22
C GLU A 60 15.47 12.79 17.00
N SER A 61 15.71 11.70 17.72
CA SER A 61 16.90 10.86 17.52
C SER A 61 16.96 10.31 16.09
N PHE A 62 15.84 9.82 15.55
CA PHE A 62 15.79 9.35 14.15
C PHE A 62 15.94 10.51 13.17
N LYS A 63 15.24 11.63 13.36
CA LYS A 63 15.38 12.81 12.47
C LYS A 63 16.81 13.35 12.41
N ALA A 64 17.52 13.36 13.54
CA ALA A 64 18.92 13.78 13.62
C ALA A 64 19.85 12.93 12.75
N THR A 65 19.43 11.73 12.35
CA THR A 65 20.18 10.88 11.43
C THR A 65 20.17 11.37 9.98
N GLY A 66 19.42 12.43 9.66
CA GLY A 66 19.36 13.09 8.36
C GLY A 66 18.34 12.49 7.39
N ASP A 67 18.57 12.71 6.10
CA ASP A 67 17.67 12.27 5.03
C ASP A 67 17.43 10.76 5.07
N GLY A 68 16.19 10.35 4.80
CA GLY A 68 15.81 8.94 4.85
C GLY A 68 15.66 8.35 6.26
N TRP A 69 15.60 9.17 7.32
CA TRP A 69 15.32 8.69 8.68
C TRP A 69 14.04 7.84 8.77
N GLN A 70 13.00 8.16 7.99
CA GLN A 70 11.78 7.36 7.93
C GLN A 70 12.02 5.96 7.35
N THR A 71 12.90 5.85 6.37
CA THR A 71 13.29 4.55 5.78
C THR A 71 14.03 3.71 6.80
N ARG A 72 15.00 4.29 7.52
CA ARG A 72 15.71 3.62 8.62
C ARG A 72 14.78 3.20 9.76
N MET A 73 13.85 4.06 10.15
CA MET A 73 12.84 3.70 11.16
C MET A 73 11.98 2.51 10.70
N ASN A 74 11.58 2.49 9.42
CA ASN A 74 10.84 1.38 8.86
C ASN A 74 11.65 0.06 8.80
N GLU A 75 12.96 0.13 8.56
CA GLU A 75 13.87 -1.02 8.62
C GLU A 75 13.96 -1.59 10.04
N VAL A 76 14.14 -0.74 11.06
CA VAL A 76 14.15 -1.16 12.46
C VAL A 76 12.84 -1.85 12.86
N LEU A 77 11.69 -1.28 12.46
CA LEU A 77 10.39 -1.89 12.73
C LEU A 77 10.24 -3.25 12.03
N ARG A 78 10.75 -3.38 10.79
CA ARG A 78 10.75 -4.64 10.04
C ARG A 78 11.62 -5.69 10.73
N GLU A 79 12.85 -5.34 11.11
CA GLU A 79 13.77 -6.24 11.79
C GLU A 79 13.21 -6.71 13.13
N TRP A 80 12.65 -5.78 13.91
CA TRP A 80 11.97 -6.11 15.15
C TRP A 80 10.81 -7.09 14.90
N ALA A 81 10.02 -6.87 13.85
CA ALA A 81 8.90 -7.74 13.50
C ALA A 81 9.33 -9.16 13.10
N VAL A 82 10.41 -9.28 12.33
CA VAL A 82 10.99 -10.58 11.94
C VAL A 82 11.57 -11.30 13.16
N LYS A 83 12.36 -10.59 13.98
CA LYS A 83 13.01 -11.15 15.17
C LYS A 83 12.01 -11.71 16.17
N HIS A 84 10.88 -11.03 16.35
CA HIS A 84 9.84 -11.43 17.30
C HIS A 84 8.73 -12.29 16.66
N LYS A 85 8.90 -12.72 15.41
CA LYS A 85 7.93 -13.56 14.67
C LYS A 85 6.52 -12.97 14.59
N VAL A 86 6.41 -11.64 14.64
CA VAL A 86 5.12 -10.93 14.45
C VAL A 86 4.91 -10.53 12.99
N MET A 87 5.94 -10.65 12.15
CA MET A 87 5.83 -10.46 10.71
C MET A 87 4.93 -11.54 10.11
N LEU A 88 3.88 -11.11 9.41
CA LEU A 88 2.98 -12.02 8.72
C LEU A 88 3.67 -12.61 7.48
N ARG A 89 3.46 -13.90 7.26
CA ARG A 89 3.92 -14.67 6.11
C ARG A 89 2.72 -15.25 5.39
N HIS A 90 2.87 -15.51 4.11
CA HIS A 90 1.86 -16.19 3.33
C HIS A 90 2.04 -17.70 3.47
N TYR A 91 0.92 -18.38 3.74
CA TYR A 91 0.84 -19.82 3.80
C TYR A 91 -0.16 -20.29 2.76
N HIS A 92 0.25 -21.28 2.00
CA HIS A 92 -0.65 -22.07 1.17
C HIS A 92 -1.14 -23.25 2.01
N ALA A 93 -2.44 -23.35 2.23
CA ALA A 93 -3.05 -24.39 3.02
C ALA A 93 -3.86 -25.32 2.13
N THR A 94 -3.64 -26.62 2.27
CA THR A 94 -4.49 -27.64 1.66
C THR A 94 -5.30 -28.35 2.73
N VAL A 95 -6.62 -28.39 2.56
CA VAL A 95 -7.52 -29.09 3.46
C VAL A 95 -7.92 -30.38 2.79
N GLN A 96 -7.50 -31.50 3.38
CA GLN A 96 -7.86 -32.84 2.90
C GLN A 96 -8.94 -33.42 3.81
N LYS A 97 -10.04 -33.84 3.19
CA LYS A 97 -11.12 -34.56 3.84
C LYS A 97 -11.41 -35.85 3.09
N THR A 98 -11.56 -36.94 3.82
CA THR A 98 -12.03 -38.22 3.29
C THR A 98 -13.45 -38.46 3.80
N GLU A 99 -14.43 -38.41 2.90
CA GLU A 99 -15.84 -38.71 3.20
C GLU A 99 -16.34 -39.66 2.12
N ASN A 100 -16.89 -40.82 2.51
CA ASN A 100 -17.35 -41.87 1.59
C ASN A 100 -16.35 -42.24 0.47
N GLU A 101 -15.07 -42.48 0.84
CA GLU A 101 -13.98 -42.81 -0.09
C GLU A 101 -13.67 -41.74 -1.16
N GLN A 102 -14.31 -40.57 -1.10
CA GLN A 102 -13.99 -39.41 -1.91
C GLN A 102 -13.08 -38.46 -1.13
N LEU A 103 -11.94 -38.13 -1.73
CA LEU A 103 -11.00 -37.14 -1.21
C LEU A 103 -11.35 -35.76 -1.77
N THR A 104 -11.74 -34.83 -0.90
CA THR A 104 -11.92 -33.43 -1.29
C THR A 104 -10.71 -32.62 -0.83
N VAL A 105 -10.15 -31.84 -1.75
CA VAL A 105 -8.98 -30.98 -1.51
C VAL A 105 -9.37 -29.54 -1.79
N TYR A 106 -9.20 -28.68 -0.77
CA TYR A 106 -9.38 -27.24 -0.90
C TYR A 106 -8.04 -26.56 -0.76
N GLU A 107 -7.84 -25.49 -1.53
CA GLU A 107 -6.64 -24.68 -1.54
C GLU A 107 -6.96 -23.31 -0.95
N CYS A 108 -6.23 -22.90 0.09
CA CYS A 108 -6.45 -21.63 0.79
C CYS A 108 -5.15 -20.85 0.92
N MET A 109 -5.16 -19.56 0.58
CA MET A 109 -4.04 -18.66 0.88
C MET A 109 -4.28 -17.88 2.17
N VAL A 110 -3.34 -17.94 3.11
CA VAL A 110 -3.52 -17.45 4.49
C VAL A 110 -2.34 -16.58 4.90
N LEU A 111 -2.62 -15.38 5.43
CA LEU A 111 -1.62 -14.61 6.19
C LEU A 111 -1.58 -15.05 7.66
N ALA A 112 -0.44 -15.53 8.13
CA ALA A 112 -0.22 -15.94 9.52
C ALA A 112 1.22 -15.68 10.01
N GLN A 113 1.44 -15.71 11.32
CA GLN A 113 2.76 -15.56 11.93
C GLN A 113 3.58 -16.86 11.88
N ASP A 114 2.89 -17.99 11.99
CA ASP A 114 3.45 -19.33 12.02
C ASP A 114 2.46 -20.37 11.45
N ASP A 115 2.95 -21.59 11.28
CA ASP A 115 2.20 -22.74 10.75
C ASP A 115 0.94 -23.09 11.57
N GLY A 116 1.03 -23.04 12.90
CA GLY A 116 -0.09 -23.32 13.79
C GLY A 116 -1.17 -22.24 13.68
N ALA A 117 -0.75 -20.98 13.65
CA ALA A 117 -1.65 -19.85 13.41
C ALA A 117 -2.33 -19.93 12.04
N ALA A 118 -1.63 -20.40 10.99
CA ALA A 118 -2.21 -20.60 9.66
C ALA A 118 -3.31 -21.68 9.68
N LYS A 119 -3.01 -22.85 10.24
CA LYS A 119 -3.97 -23.97 10.36
C LYS A 119 -5.22 -23.56 11.14
N GLU A 120 -5.05 -22.90 12.28
CA GLU A 120 -6.18 -22.45 13.10
C GLU A 120 -7.02 -21.39 12.38
N LYS A 121 -6.39 -20.50 11.60
CA LYS A 121 -7.10 -19.50 10.82
C LYS A 121 -7.95 -20.13 9.71
N VAL A 122 -7.43 -21.16 9.02
CA VAL A 122 -8.20 -21.95 8.03
C VAL A 122 -9.38 -22.65 8.68
N LYS A 123 -9.14 -23.38 9.78
CA LYS A 123 -10.23 -24.09 10.49
C LYS A 123 -11.31 -23.13 10.98
N ARG A 124 -10.92 -21.97 11.51
CA ARG A 124 -11.86 -20.93 11.94
C ARG A 124 -12.69 -20.39 10.79
N HIS A 125 -12.06 -20.16 9.64
CA HIS A 125 -12.76 -19.70 8.44
C HIS A 125 -13.78 -20.75 7.95
N LEU A 126 -13.39 -22.02 7.85
CA LEU A 126 -14.29 -23.11 7.48
C LEU A 126 -15.49 -23.23 8.44
N ARG A 127 -15.28 -23.10 9.76
CA ARG A 127 -16.39 -23.08 10.74
C ARG A 127 -17.31 -21.88 10.55
N ALA A 128 -16.76 -20.71 10.24
CA ALA A 128 -17.56 -19.51 9.99
C ALA A 128 -18.45 -19.64 8.74
N GLU A 129 -18.02 -20.44 7.76
CA GLU A 129 -18.80 -20.78 6.56
C GLU A 129 -19.79 -21.95 6.78
N GLY A 130 -19.87 -22.51 7.99
CA GLY A 130 -20.72 -23.68 8.29
C GLY A 130 -20.15 -25.01 7.78
N ARG A 131 -18.87 -25.05 7.41
CA ARG A 131 -18.15 -26.24 6.92
C ARG A 131 -17.45 -26.96 8.07
N ASP A 132 -18.17 -27.25 9.15
CA ASP A 132 -17.62 -27.84 10.37
C ASP A 132 -16.93 -29.20 10.17
N ASN A 133 -17.44 -30.01 9.25
CA ASN A 133 -16.81 -31.29 8.90
C ASN A 133 -15.45 -31.08 8.21
N ASP A 134 -15.32 -30.05 7.38
CA ASP A 134 -14.06 -29.74 6.69
C ASP A 134 -13.04 -29.17 7.69
N ALA A 135 -13.50 -28.41 8.68
CA ALA A 135 -12.66 -27.90 9.77
C ALA A 135 -12.11 -29.01 10.69
N ARG A 136 -12.71 -30.21 10.68
CA ARG A 136 -12.21 -31.42 11.36
C ARG A 136 -11.21 -32.21 10.51
N GLY A 137 -11.13 -31.92 9.21
CA GLY A 137 -10.19 -32.53 8.28
C GLY A 137 -8.73 -32.17 8.56
N GLN A 138 -7.82 -32.83 7.84
CA GLN A 138 -6.40 -32.59 7.97
C GLN A 138 -6.01 -31.34 7.16
N VAL A 139 -5.46 -30.33 7.85
CA VAL A 139 -4.97 -29.10 7.22
C VAL A 139 -3.46 -29.16 7.13
N TYR A 140 -2.94 -29.17 5.92
CA TYR A 140 -1.51 -29.04 5.63
C TYR A 140 -1.23 -27.61 5.20
N THR A 141 -0.07 -27.09 5.57
CA THR A 141 0.35 -25.72 5.28
C THR A 141 1.76 -25.71 4.75
N VAL A 142 2.00 -24.88 3.73
CA VAL A 142 3.30 -24.66 3.12
C VAL A 142 3.61 -23.17 3.28
N ASP A 143 4.74 -22.85 3.90
CA ASP A 143 5.24 -21.48 4.04
C ASP A 143 5.72 -20.98 2.66
N MET A 144 4.98 -20.03 2.09
CA MET A 144 5.31 -19.37 0.83
C MET A 144 6.25 -18.18 1.03
N GLY A 145 6.63 -17.90 2.28
CA GLY A 145 7.52 -16.83 2.68
C GLY A 145 6.82 -15.48 2.86
N SER A 146 7.64 -14.45 3.05
CA SER A 146 7.21 -13.04 3.06
C SER A 146 7.17 -12.45 1.65
N GLY A 147 7.49 -13.26 0.63
CA GLY A 147 7.47 -12.88 -0.77
C GLY A 147 6.03 -12.63 -1.22
N MET A 148 5.84 -11.44 -1.76
CA MET A 148 4.66 -10.86 -2.41
C MET A 148 3.73 -11.89 -3.07
N VAL A 149 2.84 -12.47 -2.27
CA VAL A 149 1.53 -12.89 -2.76
C VAL A 149 0.66 -11.66 -2.51
N ASP A 150 0.01 -11.19 -3.57
CA ASP A 150 -0.83 -9.99 -3.55
C ASP A 150 -1.78 -10.02 -2.36
N GLY A 151 -2.28 -8.85 -1.94
CA GLY A 151 -3.27 -8.68 -0.86
C GLY A 151 -4.61 -9.38 -1.11
N LEU A 152 -4.55 -10.67 -1.39
CA LEU A 152 -5.62 -11.60 -1.55
C LEU A 152 -6.14 -11.87 -0.14
N PRO A 153 -7.44 -11.67 0.10
CA PRO A 153 -8.07 -12.23 1.28
C PRO A 153 -7.84 -13.75 1.30
N LEU A 154 -8.23 -14.41 2.41
CA LEU A 154 -8.39 -15.86 2.40
C LEU A 154 -9.26 -16.23 1.19
N VAL A 155 -8.64 -16.83 0.16
CA VAL A 155 -9.35 -17.40 -0.98
C VAL A 155 -9.29 -18.90 -0.77
N CYS A 156 -10.38 -19.43 -0.25
CA CYS A 156 -10.82 -20.81 -0.39
C CYS A 156 -12.02 -20.78 -1.38
#